data_AF-A0A970Q071-F1
#
_entry.id   AF-A0A970Q071-F1
#
_cell.length_a   1.000
_cell.length_b   1.000
_cell.length_c   1.000
_cell.angle_alpha   90.00
_cell.angle_beta   90.00
_cell.angle_gamma   90.00
#
_symmetry.space_group_name_H-M   'P 1'
#
loop_
_entity.id
_entity.type
_entity.pdbx_description
1 polymer ?
#
loop_
_entity_poly.entity_id
_entity_poly.type
_entity_poly.pdbx_seq_one_letter_code
_entity_poly.pdbx_strand_id
1 'polypeptide(L)'
;MLAKVKDIISMIESYFPLELAESWDNPGLQLGSRHQLVERVLISLDLDHQILDLARQEKVDMIITHHPLFFRAPKNIDFDLAQGGLIRSLIKSDISVYSAHTNLDAGERGLSQVLAEKLGLEEIAPLDSYKREELLKTVVFVPFSHLKAVRAAMSQAGAGHIGKYSECSFSAQGQGTFLPEEDAQPFIGKKGQLEEVDEYRLEMILYRRDLKGVVSALELAHPYEEVAYDIYELKNEYRVFSMGRKGRLKEAMNLGELGRLVKKALNLETLRVVGKLEEQVQKVAVVSGAGASFIDTAARQNIDVLISGDIKYHEAKNAEALGLAIIDAGHQGTEQIVSSLLCHLLDESCRKQEWKITFLPGYSSQIFTSL
;
A
#
# COMPACT_ATOMS: atom_id res chain seq x y z
N MET A 1 -1.94 10.75 22.99
CA MET A 1 -0.52 10.82 22.58
C MET A 1 -0.40 11.81 21.42
N LEU A 2 0.73 12.50 21.28
CA LEU A 2 0.99 13.34 20.11
C LEU A 2 1.55 12.45 18.99
N ALA A 3 0.89 12.43 17.83
CA ALA A 3 1.34 11.68 16.67
C ALA A 3 2.45 12.46 15.95
N LYS A 4 3.35 11.72 15.29
CA LYS A 4 4.38 12.25 14.42
C LYS A 4 4.14 11.82 12.99
N VAL A 5 4.80 12.48 12.04
CA VAL A 5 4.79 12.11 10.61
C VAL A 5 5.10 10.62 10.41
N LYS A 6 6.10 10.07 11.11
CA LYS A 6 6.43 8.64 11.01
C LYS A 6 5.26 7.72 11.36
N ASP A 7 4.40 8.14 12.28
CA ASP A 7 3.31 7.32 12.79
C ASP A 7 2.17 7.25 11.74
N ILE A 8 1.90 8.38 11.08
CA ILE A 8 1.01 8.44 9.90
C ILE A 8 1.58 7.62 8.73
N ILE A 9 2.88 7.76 8.46
CA ILE A 9 3.54 6.99 7.40
C ILE A 9 3.42 5.48 7.65
N SER A 10 3.76 5.01 8.85
CA SER A 10 3.65 3.59 9.20
C SER A 10 2.21 3.08 9.07
N MET A 11 1.21 3.91 9.36
CA MET A 11 -0.18 3.57 9.14
C MET A 11 -0.48 3.37 7.66
N ILE A 12 -0.11 4.32 6.79
CA ILE A 12 -0.32 4.19 5.34
C ILE A 12 0.43 2.97 4.79
N GLU A 13 1.70 2.81 5.13
CA GLU A 13 2.56 1.72 4.65
C GLU A 13 2.09 0.34 5.14
N SER A 14 1.34 0.25 6.24
CA SER A 14 0.70 -1.01 6.68
C SER A 14 -0.41 -1.49 5.75
N TYR A 15 -1.07 -0.56 5.04
CA TYR A 15 -2.06 -0.88 4.01
C TYR A 15 -1.44 -0.94 2.61
N PHE A 16 -0.48 -0.05 2.35
CA PHE A 16 0.13 0.21 1.05
C PHE A 16 1.67 0.21 1.16
N PRO A 17 2.30 -0.96 1.38
CA PRO A 17 3.75 -1.08 1.55
C PRO A 17 4.52 -0.50 0.36
N LEU A 18 5.64 0.17 0.61
CA LEU A 18 6.45 0.80 -0.45
C LEU A 18 6.99 -0.22 -1.45
N GLU A 19 7.19 -1.48 -1.05
CA GLU A 19 7.63 -2.57 -1.93
C GLU A 19 6.60 -2.90 -3.02
N LEU A 20 5.34 -2.47 -2.86
CA LEU A 20 4.32 -2.61 -3.88
C LEU A 20 4.50 -1.62 -5.03
N ALA A 21 5.23 -0.52 -4.81
CA ALA A 21 5.45 0.50 -5.84
C ALA A 21 6.22 -0.03 -7.05
N GLU A 22 5.92 0.50 -8.23
CA GLU A 22 6.69 0.25 -9.45
C GLU A 22 8.16 0.64 -9.27
N SER A 23 9.06 -0.03 -9.99
CA SER A 23 10.51 0.20 -9.86
C SER A 23 10.96 1.59 -10.31
N TRP A 24 10.16 2.25 -11.15
CA TRP A 24 10.38 3.63 -11.61
C TRP A 24 9.73 4.68 -10.71
N ASP A 25 8.87 4.26 -9.79
CA ASP A 25 8.06 5.16 -8.97
C ASP A 25 8.87 5.74 -7.80
N ASN A 26 8.35 6.81 -7.20
CA ASN A 26 8.97 7.50 -6.07
C ASN A 26 7.96 7.86 -4.95
N PRO A 27 7.22 6.90 -4.39
CA PRO A 27 6.38 7.13 -3.23
C PRO A 27 7.22 7.21 -1.94
N GLY A 28 6.57 7.59 -0.83
CA GLY A 28 7.23 7.78 0.45
C GLY A 28 7.29 9.25 0.86
N LEU A 29 8.09 9.55 1.89
CA LEU A 29 8.31 10.92 2.36
C LEU A 29 9.06 11.72 1.28
N GLN A 30 8.41 12.74 0.72
CA GLN A 30 8.96 13.61 -0.30
C GLN A 30 9.71 14.80 0.31
N LEU A 31 9.13 15.41 1.35
CA LEU A 31 9.66 16.62 1.98
C LEU A 31 9.30 16.64 3.47
N GLY A 32 10.17 17.18 4.31
CA GLY A 32 9.91 17.39 5.74
C GLY A 32 10.59 16.36 6.64
N SER A 33 10.03 16.12 7.83
CA SER A 33 10.69 15.33 8.88
C SER A 33 9.77 14.27 9.47
N ARG A 34 10.27 13.03 9.57
CA ARG A 34 9.58 11.90 10.23
C ARG A 34 9.26 12.18 11.71
N HIS A 35 9.95 13.13 12.35
CA HIS A 35 9.79 13.44 13.77
C HIS A 35 8.89 14.64 14.06
N GLN A 36 8.45 15.36 13.02
CA GLN A 36 7.51 16.47 13.15
C GLN A 36 6.20 15.98 13.75
N LEU A 37 5.63 16.78 14.67
CA LEU A 37 4.32 16.52 15.26
C LEU A 37 3.22 16.78 14.23
N VAL A 38 2.16 15.98 14.27
CA VAL A 38 1.05 16.07 13.33
C VAL A 38 -0.28 16.07 14.08
N GLU A 39 -1.06 17.11 13.86
CA GLU A 39 -2.44 17.25 14.32
C GLU A 39 -3.41 17.36 13.13
N ARG A 40 -2.96 17.88 11.99
CA ARG A 40 -3.79 18.14 10.82
C ARG A 40 -3.12 17.67 9.54
N VAL A 41 -3.84 16.86 8.77
CA VAL A 41 -3.34 16.25 7.53
C VAL A 41 -4.29 16.60 6.38
N LEU A 42 -3.77 17.20 5.32
CA LEU A 42 -4.50 17.38 4.06
C LEU A 42 -4.19 16.21 3.13
N ILE A 43 -5.20 15.65 2.47
CA ILE A 43 -5.03 14.55 1.52
C ILE A 43 -5.57 14.96 0.16
N SER A 44 -4.75 14.82 -0.87
CA SER A 44 -5.05 15.28 -2.23
C SER A 44 -4.57 14.29 -3.29
N LEU A 45 -5.09 14.38 -4.51
CA LEU A 45 -4.56 13.68 -5.66
C LEU A 45 -3.19 14.26 -6.03
N ASP A 46 -3.18 15.54 -6.38
CA ASP A 46 -2.01 16.34 -6.76
C ASP A 46 -1.69 17.41 -5.71
N LEU A 47 -0.45 17.90 -5.71
CA LEU A 47 -0.03 19.05 -4.91
C LEU A 47 0.28 20.25 -5.82
N ASP A 48 -0.65 21.19 -5.85
CA ASP A 48 -0.52 22.47 -6.54
C ASP A 48 -0.60 23.66 -5.56
N HIS A 49 -0.62 24.89 -6.10
CA HIS A 49 -0.75 26.10 -5.28
C HIS A 49 -2.11 26.21 -4.57
N GLN A 50 -3.20 25.71 -5.14
CA GLN A 50 -4.52 25.75 -4.51
C GLN A 50 -4.53 24.84 -3.27
N ILE A 51 -3.98 23.63 -3.39
CA ILE A 51 -3.83 22.68 -2.28
C ILE A 51 -2.90 23.24 -1.21
N LEU A 52 -1.79 23.88 -1.58
CA LEU A 52 -0.90 24.54 -0.63
C LEU A 52 -1.57 25.72 0.10
N ASP A 53 -2.36 26.54 -0.60
CA ASP A 53 -3.04 27.66 0.03
C ASP A 53 -4.14 27.17 0.99
N LEU A 54 -4.88 26.13 0.62
CA LEU A 54 -5.81 25.44 1.51
C LEU A 54 -5.07 24.87 2.74
N ALA A 55 -3.95 24.19 2.54
CA ALA A 55 -3.10 23.64 3.60
C ALA A 55 -2.69 24.73 4.61
N ARG A 56 -2.30 25.92 4.13
CA ARG A 56 -1.94 27.07 4.98
C ARG A 56 -3.13 27.66 5.73
N GLN A 57 -4.26 27.84 5.05
CA GLN A 57 -5.49 28.35 5.66
C GLN A 57 -5.97 27.43 6.79
N GLU A 58 -5.90 26.13 6.53
CA GLU A 58 -6.26 25.07 7.47
C GLU A 58 -5.15 24.74 8.48
N LYS A 59 -3.98 25.38 8.39
CA LYS A 59 -2.82 25.14 9.27
C LYS A 59 -2.46 23.66 9.38
N VAL A 60 -2.34 22.99 8.25
CA VAL A 60 -1.98 21.56 8.22
C VAL A 60 -0.48 21.38 8.44
N ASP A 61 -0.11 20.29 9.12
CA ASP A 61 1.28 19.93 9.39
C ASP A 61 1.85 19.02 8.29
N MET A 62 0.96 18.26 7.63
CA MET A 62 1.32 17.26 6.64
C MET A 62 0.34 17.25 5.47
N ILE A 63 0.87 17.08 4.26
CA ILE A 63 0.11 16.80 3.06
C ILE A 63 0.42 15.38 2.59
N ILE A 64 -0.61 14.60 2.32
CA ILE A 64 -0.53 13.31 1.64
C ILE A 64 -1.04 13.50 0.21
N THR A 65 -0.26 13.05 -0.75
CA THR A 65 -0.60 13.05 -2.18
C THR A 65 -0.71 11.64 -2.71
N HIS A 66 -1.49 11.44 -3.76
CA HIS A 66 -1.37 10.23 -4.55
C HIS A 66 -0.18 10.37 -5.51
N HIS A 67 -0.13 11.44 -6.29
CA HIS A 67 0.96 11.70 -7.22
C HIS A 67 2.21 12.26 -6.52
N PRO A 68 3.40 11.68 -6.77
CA PRO A 68 4.64 12.15 -6.16
C PRO A 68 4.97 13.61 -6.51
N LEU A 69 5.25 14.43 -5.49
CA LEU A 69 5.83 15.78 -5.69
C LEU A 69 7.12 15.69 -6.52
N PHE A 70 7.93 14.66 -6.28
CA PHE A 70 9.13 14.35 -7.05
C PHE A 70 8.92 13.13 -7.93
N PHE A 71 8.09 13.23 -8.96
CA PHE A 71 7.93 12.15 -9.95
C PHE A 71 9.27 11.76 -10.64
N ARG A 72 10.16 12.74 -10.81
CA ARG A 72 11.57 12.51 -11.16
C ARG A 72 12.45 13.27 -10.17
N ALA A 73 13.60 12.70 -9.84
CA ALA A 73 14.58 13.35 -8.98
C ALA A 73 14.97 14.73 -9.55
N PRO A 74 14.74 15.84 -8.81
CA PRO A 74 15.10 17.16 -9.28
C PRO A 74 16.63 17.30 -9.32
N LYS A 75 17.15 17.86 -10.42
CA LYS A 75 18.60 18.12 -10.54
C LYS A 75 19.04 19.40 -9.83
N ASN A 76 18.11 20.34 -9.64
CA ASN A 76 18.27 21.59 -8.90
C ASN A 76 16.91 22.03 -8.35
N ILE A 77 16.92 23.00 -7.43
CA ILE A 77 15.70 23.64 -6.91
C ILE A 77 15.79 25.13 -7.23
N ASP A 78 15.25 25.51 -8.39
CA ASP A 78 15.15 26.90 -8.83
C ASP A 78 13.81 27.50 -8.39
N PHE A 79 13.87 28.47 -7.47
CA PHE A 79 12.67 29.11 -6.90
C PHE A 79 11.89 29.97 -7.89
N ASP A 80 12.46 30.27 -9.05
CA ASP A 80 11.78 31.00 -10.13
C ASP A 80 10.99 30.05 -11.05
N LEU A 81 11.18 28.74 -10.93
CA LEU A 81 10.36 27.72 -11.59
C LEU A 81 9.20 27.27 -10.70
N ALA A 82 8.10 26.86 -11.32
CA ALA A 82 6.86 26.47 -10.61
C ALA A 82 7.10 25.45 -9.49
N GLN A 83 7.79 24.34 -9.78
CA GLN A 83 8.07 23.31 -8.78
C GLN A 83 8.97 23.81 -7.65
N GLY A 84 10.02 24.59 -7.96
CA GLY A 84 10.91 25.14 -6.94
C GLY A 84 10.23 26.21 -6.07
N GLY A 85 9.37 27.05 -6.65
CA GLY A 85 8.54 27.99 -5.91
C GLY A 85 7.55 27.31 -4.96
N LEU A 86 6.96 26.19 -5.38
CA LEU A 86 6.12 25.33 -4.55
C LEU A 86 6.91 24.70 -3.39
N ILE A 87 8.08 24.12 -3.68
CA ILE A 87 8.99 23.55 -2.66
C ILE A 87 9.40 24.61 -1.63
N ARG A 88 9.83 25.79 -2.09
CA ARG A 88 10.17 26.92 -1.21
C ARG A 88 9.02 27.26 -0.27
N SER A 89 7.81 27.24 -0.81
CA SER A 89 6.61 27.60 -0.08
C SER A 89 6.22 26.56 0.96
N LEU A 90 6.37 25.27 0.65
CA LEU A 90 6.19 24.16 1.59
C LEU A 90 7.20 24.23 2.73
N ILE A 91 8.49 24.41 2.42
CA ILE A 91 9.57 24.54 3.41
C ILE A 91 9.30 25.71 4.36
N LYS A 92 8.93 26.89 3.82
CA LYS A 92 8.61 28.07 4.64
C LYS A 92 7.37 27.89 5.52
N SER A 93 6.49 26.97 5.18
CA SER A 93 5.27 26.69 5.94
C SER A 93 5.47 25.55 6.95
N ASP A 94 6.66 24.94 6.98
CA ASP A 94 6.99 23.76 7.80
C ASP A 94 6.01 22.59 7.58
N ILE A 95 5.61 22.36 6.33
CA ILE A 95 4.66 21.31 5.95
C ILE A 95 5.43 20.10 5.39
N SER A 96 5.23 18.93 6.02
CA SER A 96 5.74 17.66 5.50
C SER A 96 4.88 17.14 4.34
N VAL A 97 5.49 16.50 3.35
CA VAL A 97 4.80 15.91 2.18
C VAL A 97 5.14 14.44 2.05
N TYR A 98 4.13 13.60 1.95
CA TYR A 98 4.25 12.17 1.66
C TYR A 98 3.41 11.81 0.43
N SER A 99 3.87 10.83 -0.35
CA SER A 99 3.14 10.36 -1.53
C SER A 99 2.88 8.85 -1.47
N ALA A 100 1.64 8.45 -1.74
CA ALA A 100 1.22 7.05 -1.88
C ALA A 100 0.67 6.85 -3.30
N HIS A 101 1.50 6.36 -4.20
CA HIS A 101 1.23 6.31 -5.63
C HIS A 101 0.91 4.88 -6.07
N THR A 102 1.78 4.24 -6.87
CA THR A 102 1.50 2.90 -7.41
C THR A 102 1.44 1.81 -6.33
N ASN A 103 2.06 2.03 -5.15
CA ASN A 103 1.87 1.15 -3.99
C ASN A 103 0.44 1.17 -3.46
N LEU A 104 -0.24 2.32 -3.55
CA LEU A 104 -1.64 2.45 -3.19
C LEU A 104 -2.53 1.78 -4.24
N ASP A 105 -2.26 1.98 -5.54
CA ASP A 105 -3.01 1.33 -6.63
C ASP A 105 -2.96 -0.19 -6.55
N ALA A 106 -1.79 -0.75 -6.26
CA ALA A 106 -1.59 -2.19 -6.11
C ALA A 106 -2.26 -2.78 -4.86
N GLY A 107 -2.49 -1.94 -3.84
CA GLY A 107 -2.96 -2.34 -2.53
C GLY A 107 -4.30 -3.07 -2.52
N GLU A 108 -4.51 -3.93 -1.52
CA GLU A 108 -5.76 -4.70 -1.37
C GLU A 108 -6.99 -3.77 -1.31
N ARG A 109 -6.86 -2.66 -0.57
CA ARG A 109 -7.86 -1.59 -0.43
C ARG A 109 -7.53 -0.32 -1.23
N GLY A 110 -6.83 -0.49 -2.35
CA GLY A 110 -6.41 0.61 -3.24
C GLY A 110 -7.54 1.23 -4.05
N LEU A 111 -7.20 2.14 -4.95
CA LEU A 111 -8.20 2.89 -5.75
C LEU A 111 -9.05 1.97 -6.63
N SER A 112 -8.45 1.04 -7.36
CA SER A 112 -9.19 0.09 -8.20
C SER A 112 -10.18 -0.78 -7.42
N GLN A 113 -9.87 -1.10 -6.15
CA GLN A 113 -10.81 -1.80 -5.26
C GLN A 113 -12.02 -0.92 -4.93
N VAL A 114 -11.76 0.31 -4.49
CA VAL A 114 -12.83 1.25 -4.12
C VAL A 114 -13.67 1.64 -5.33
N LEU A 115 -13.06 1.79 -6.51
CA LEU A 115 -13.79 2.02 -7.76
C LEU A 115 -14.71 0.84 -8.10
N ALA A 116 -14.21 -0.39 -8.04
CA ALA A 116 -15.02 -1.58 -8.30
C ALA A 116 -16.22 -1.67 -7.35
N GLU A 117 -16.01 -1.40 -6.05
CA GLU A 117 -17.09 -1.35 -5.05
C GLU A 117 -18.09 -0.23 -5.32
N LYS A 118 -17.60 0.97 -5.66
CA LYS A 118 -18.44 2.15 -5.97
C LYS A 118 -19.30 1.94 -7.22
N LEU A 119 -18.83 1.13 -8.16
CA LEU A 119 -19.58 0.73 -9.36
C LEU A 119 -20.54 -0.44 -9.09
N GLY A 120 -20.55 -1.00 -7.87
CA GLY A 120 -21.44 -2.09 -7.48
C GLY A 120 -21.04 -3.44 -8.07
N LEU A 121 -19.76 -3.64 -8.36
CA LEU A 121 -19.27 -4.94 -8.83
C LEU A 121 -19.33 -5.97 -7.69
N GLU A 122 -19.75 -7.18 -8.04
CA GLU A 122 -19.73 -8.37 -7.18
C GLU A 122 -18.52 -9.25 -7.54
N GLU A 123 -18.16 -10.19 -6.65
CA GLU A 123 -17.05 -11.14 -6.85
C GLU A 123 -15.71 -10.45 -7.21
N ILE A 124 -15.44 -9.31 -6.57
CA ILE A 124 -14.26 -8.51 -6.85
C ILE A 124 -12.98 -9.29 -6.50
N ALA A 125 -12.09 -9.41 -7.48
CA ALA A 125 -10.81 -10.08 -7.35
C ALA A 125 -9.68 -9.28 -8.04
N PRO A 126 -8.40 -9.52 -7.70
CA PRO A 126 -7.27 -8.99 -8.47
C PRO A 126 -7.40 -9.29 -9.96
N LEU A 127 -7.13 -8.28 -10.81
CA LEU A 127 -7.18 -8.47 -12.27
C LEU A 127 -6.06 -9.42 -12.73
N ASP A 128 -4.88 -9.29 -12.14
CA ASP A 128 -3.72 -10.13 -12.39
C ASP A 128 -2.98 -10.46 -11.08
N SER A 129 -1.88 -11.21 -11.18
CA SER A 129 -0.98 -11.45 -10.06
C SER A 129 0.28 -10.62 -10.22
N TYR A 130 0.13 -9.30 -10.12
CA TYR A 130 1.19 -8.31 -10.32
C TYR A 130 2.33 -8.47 -9.31
N LYS A 131 2.02 -8.50 -8.00
CA LYS A 131 2.99 -8.77 -6.92
C LYS A 131 2.45 -9.77 -5.91
N ARG A 132 3.36 -10.48 -5.24
CA ARG A 132 3.03 -11.44 -4.19
C ARG A 132 3.81 -11.10 -2.94
N GLU A 133 3.12 -11.11 -1.81
CA GLU A 133 3.76 -11.01 -0.51
C GLU A 133 4.30 -12.37 -0.11
N GLU A 134 5.61 -12.54 -0.17
CA GLU A 134 6.25 -13.80 0.24
C GLU A 134 6.18 -13.99 1.74
N LEU A 135 5.78 -15.20 2.14
CA LEU A 135 5.73 -15.61 3.54
C LEU A 135 6.97 -16.42 3.90
N LEU A 136 7.47 -16.15 5.09
CA LEU A 136 8.57 -16.88 5.71
C LEU A 136 8.09 -17.50 7.02
N LYS A 137 8.80 -18.51 7.50
CA LYS A 137 8.70 -19.00 8.86
C LYS A 137 10.02 -18.79 9.56
N THR A 138 10.02 -18.02 10.64
CA THR A 138 11.16 -17.94 11.55
C THR A 138 11.02 -19.01 12.62
N VAL A 139 12.09 -19.76 12.86
CA VAL A 139 12.20 -20.72 13.95
C VAL A 139 13.39 -20.32 14.80
N VAL A 140 13.24 -20.24 16.11
CA VAL A 140 14.30 -19.89 17.05
C VAL A 140 14.25 -20.79 18.27
N PHE A 141 15.40 -21.10 18.84
CA PHE A 141 15.55 -21.97 20.01
C PHE A 141 15.86 -21.11 21.23
N VAL A 142 14.96 -21.11 22.21
CA VAL A 142 14.99 -20.15 23.33
C VAL A 142 14.84 -20.87 24.67
N PRO A 143 15.62 -20.54 25.71
CA PRO A 143 15.39 -21.08 27.04
C PRO A 143 14.03 -20.60 27.59
N PHE A 144 13.39 -21.42 28.44
CA PHE A 144 12.06 -21.14 28.98
C PHE A 144 11.93 -19.75 29.63
N SER A 145 12.99 -19.30 30.31
CA SER A 145 13.05 -18.00 30.99
C SER A 145 12.84 -16.80 30.06
N HIS A 146 13.19 -16.92 28.77
CA HIS A 146 13.14 -15.82 27.81
C HIS A 146 12.09 -16.03 26.70
N LEU A 147 11.44 -17.20 26.63
CA LEU A 147 10.46 -17.54 25.59
C LEU A 147 9.38 -16.45 25.41
N LYS A 148 8.82 -15.93 26.50
CA LYS A 148 7.78 -14.88 26.44
C LYS A 148 8.32 -13.56 25.90
N ALA A 149 9.54 -13.18 26.30
CA ALA A 149 10.16 -11.92 25.90
C ALA A 149 10.51 -11.94 24.40
N VAL A 150 11.15 -13.01 23.94
CA VAL A 150 11.51 -13.19 22.52
C VAL A 150 10.25 -13.21 21.65
N ARG A 151 9.22 -13.97 22.01
CA ARG A 151 7.94 -13.97 21.29
C ARG A 151 7.33 -12.58 21.19
N ALA A 152 7.30 -11.83 22.29
CA ALA A 152 6.73 -10.48 22.31
C ALA A 152 7.53 -9.52 21.41
N ALA A 153 8.86 -9.59 21.44
CA ALA A 153 9.73 -8.77 20.60
C ALA A 153 9.52 -9.07 19.10
N MET A 154 9.48 -10.35 18.72
CA MET A 154 9.19 -10.77 17.35
C MET A 154 7.80 -10.31 16.90
N SER A 155 6.77 -10.49 17.74
CA SER A 155 5.41 -10.04 17.45
C SER A 155 5.33 -8.53 17.23
N GLN A 156 5.97 -7.74 18.10
CA GLN A 156 6.00 -6.28 17.97
C GLN A 156 6.72 -5.82 16.70
N ALA A 157 7.68 -6.62 16.22
CA ALA A 157 8.38 -6.38 14.96
C ALA A 157 7.64 -6.89 13.72
N GLY A 158 6.44 -7.49 13.87
CA GLY A 158 5.56 -7.87 12.77
C GLY A 158 5.37 -9.38 12.56
N ALA A 159 6.06 -10.24 13.33
CA ALA A 159 5.86 -11.67 13.23
C ALA A 159 4.51 -12.11 13.83
N GLY A 160 3.96 -13.21 13.32
CA GLY A 160 2.75 -13.82 13.86
C GLY A 160 1.46 -13.08 13.54
N HIS A 161 1.44 -12.22 12.52
CA HIS A 161 0.20 -11.60 12.04
C HIS A 161 -0.40 -12.42 10.88
N ILE A 162 -1.56 -13.06 11.11
CA ILE A 162 -2.25 -13.88 10.11
C ILE A 162 -3.72 -13.46 10.05
N GLY A 163 -4.13 -12.86 8.93
CA GLY A 163 -5.50 -12.40 8.76
C GLY A 163 -5.93 -11.42 9.84
N LYS A 164 -6.85 -11.84 10.72
CA LYS A 164 -7.37 -11.04 11.85
C LYS A 164 -6.74 -11.39 13.21
N TYR A 165 -5.72 -12.25 13.21
CA TYR A 165 -5.06 -12.71 14.44
C TYR A 165 -3.64 -12.17 14.48
N SER A 166 -3.23 -11.71 15.66
CA SER A 166 -1.87 -11.24 15.96
C SER A 166 -1.17 -12.18 16.94
N GLU A 167 0.14 -12.04 17.07
CA GLU A 167 0.99 -12.82 18.00
C GLU A 167 0.90 -14.35 17.82
N CYS A 168 0.51 -14.80 16.62
CA CYS A 168 0.44 -16.21 16.28
C CYS A 168 1.83 -16.85 16.32
N SER A 169 1.99 -17.79 17.24
CA SER A 169 3.23 -18.53 17.44
C SER A 169 2.91 -19.97 17.83
N PHE A 170 3.83 -20.88 17.55
CA PHE A 170 3.84 -22.22 18.10
C PHE A 170 5.15 -22.43 18.85
N SER A 171 5.11 -23.19 19.95
CA SER A 171 6.30 -23.50 20.73
C SER A 171 6.26 -24.96 21.16
N ALA A 172 7.38 -25.66 20.98
CA ALA A 172 7.56 -27.03 21.45
C ALA A 172 8.84 -27.11 22.29
N GLN A 173 8.77 -27.80 23.42
CA GLN A 173 9.94 -28.10 24.23
C GLN A 173 10.78 -29.18 23.54
N GLY A 174 12.09 -29.03 23.57
CA GLY A 174 13.08 -29.99 23.11
C GLY A 174 14.41 -29.81 23.84
N GLN A 175 15.41 -30.57 23.44
CA GLN A 175 16.76 -30.48 24.00
C GLN A 175 17.71 -29.98 22.92
N GLY A 176 18.38 -28.86 23.20
CA GLY A 176 19.48 -28.33 22.39
C GLY A 176 20.80 -28.90 22.90
N THR A 177 21.77 -29.08 21.99
CA THR A 177 23.13 -29.51 22.35
C THR A 177 24.15 -28.61 21.71
N PHE A 178 25.16 -28.19 22.47
CA PHE A 178 26.25 -27.37 21.96
C PHE A 178 27.53 -27.58 22.79
N LEU A 179 28.69 -27.32 22.18
CA LEU A 179 30.00 -27.39 22.82
C LEU A 179 30.64 -26.00 22.75
N PRO A 180 30.65 -25.21 23.82
CA PRO A 180 31.26 -23.88 23.78
C PRO A 180 32.78 -24.00 23.59
N GLU A 181 33.30 -23.38 22.55
CA GLU A 181 34.74 -23.34 22.26
C GLU A 181 35.49 -22.36 23.19
N GLU A 182 36.82 -22.30 23.08
CA GLU A 182 37.67 -21.51 24.00
C GLU A 182 37.32 -20.02 24.04
N ASP A 183 36.86 -19.45 22.93
CA ASP A 183 36.52 -18.02 22.81
C ASP A 183 35.05 -17.72 23.15
N ALA A 184 34.18 -18.72 23.25
CA ALA A 184 32.75 -18.52 23.49
C ALA A 184 32.46 -17.94 24.89
N GLN A 185 31.43 -17.11 25.03
CA GLN A 185 30.91 -16.66 26.34
C GLN A 185 29.49 -17.20 26.55
N PRO A 186 29.34 -18.50 26.83
CA PRO A 186 28.02 -19.13 26.86
C PRO A 186 27.18 -18.56 28.00
N PHE A 187 25.92 -18.21 27.69
CA PHE A 187 24.94 -17.82 28.71
C PHE A 187 24.61 -18.99 29.66
N ILE A 188 24.62 -20.22 29.14
CA ILE A 188 24.44 -21.48 29.89
C ILE A 188 25.59 -22.43 29.54
N GLY A 189 26.21 -23.05 30.55
CA GLY A 189 27.20 -24.10 30.37
C GLY A 189 28.66 -23.67 30.56
N LYS A 190 29.60 -24.56 30.23
CA LYS A 190 31.05 -24.39 30.41
C LYS A 190 31.84 -24.66 29.14
N LYS A 191 32.92 -23.91 28.94
CA LYS A 191 33.84 -24.08 27.80
C LYS A 191 34.45 -25.48 27.78
N GLY A 192 34.54 -26.07 26.60
CA GLY A 192 35.11 -27.40 26.36
C GLY A 192 34.28 -28.57 26.89
N GLN A 193 33.02 -28.34 27.31
CA GLN A 193 32.09 -29.38 27.75
C GLN A 193 30.85 -29.39 26.88
N LEU A 194 30.42 -30.58 26.44
CA LEU A 194 29.17 -30.71 25.70
C LEU A 194 28.03 -30.45 26.67
N GLU A 195 27.23 -29.45 26.36
CA GLU A 195 26.07 -29.05 27.13
C GLU A 195 24.81 -29.58 26.45
N GLU A 196 23.88 -30.07 27.26
CA GLU A 196 22.53 -30.41 26.83
C GLU A 196 21.54 -29.58 27.64
N VAL A 197 20.70 -28.79 26.97
CA VAL A 197 19.85 -27.79 27.63
C VAL A 197 18.41 -27.93 27.14
N ASP A 198 17.46 -27.86 28.08
CA ASP A 198 16.04 -27.74 27.75
C ASP A 198 15.74 -26.39 27.10
N GLU A 199 15.22 -26.43 25.88
CA GLU A 199 14.89 -25.26 25.09
C GLU A 199 13.50 -25.37 24.48
N TYR A 200 12.98 -24.23 24.04
CA TYR A 200 11.75 -24.15 23.27
C TYR A 200 12.07 -23.76 21.84
N ARG A 201 11.67 -24.62 20.91
CA ARG A 201 11.59 -24.28 19.50
C ARG A 201 10.35 -23.40 19.29
N LEU A 202 10.55 -22.08 19.27
CA LEU A 202 9.54 -21.07 18.97
C LEU A 202 9.50 -20.84 17.46
N GLU A 203 8.31 -20.86 16.88
CA GLU A 203 8.14 -20.60 15.45
C GLU A 203 7.00 -19.61 15.17
N MET A 204 7.25 -18.69 14.25
CA MET A 204 6.33 -17.62 13.87
C MET A 204 6.38 -17.38 12.36
N ILE A 205 5.23 -17.09 11.76
CA ILE A 205 5.16 -16.70 10.35
C ILE A 205 5.39 -15.19 10.22
N LEU A 206 5.93 -14.72 9.11
CA LEU A 206 6.12 -13.30 8.84
C LEU A 206 6.13 -13.04 7.33
N TYR A 207 5.93 -11.79 6.94
CA TYR A 207 6.19 -11.36 5.57
C TYR A 207 7.68 -11.11 5.37
N ARG A 208 8.18 -11.35 4.14
CA ARG A 208 9.60 -11.14 3.82
C ARG A 208 10.08 -9.73 4.14
N ARG A 209 9.25 -8.69 3.93
CA ARG A 209 9.62 -7.29 4.23
C ARG A 209 9.94 -7.06 5.72
N ASP A 210 9.31 -7.82 6.60
CA ASP A 210 9.45 -7.66 8.05
C ASP A 210 10.66 -8.44 8.60
N LEU A 211 11.28 -9.31 7.78
CA LEU A 211 12.36 -10.22 8.19
C LEU A 211 13.49 -9.52 8.94
N LYS A 212 14.02 -8.42 8.38
CA LYS A 212 15.14 -7.71 8.99
C LYS A 212 14.79 -7.13 10.36
N GLY A 213 13.58 -6.58 10.50
CA GLY A 213 13.08 -6.03 11.75
C GLY A 213 12.84 -7.12 12.80
N VAL A 214 12.23 -8.23 12.39
CA VAL A 214 11.95 -9.37 13.26
C VAL A 214 13.23 -10.03 13.76
N VAL A 215 14.21 -10.28 12.88
CA VAL A 215 15.50 -10.88 13.27
C VAL A 215 16.24 -9.98 14.25
N SER A 216 16.33 -8.68 13.96
CA SER A 216 16.98 -7.73 14.87
C SER A 216 16.30 -7.65 16.25
N ALA A 217 14.97 -7.68 16.29
CA ALA A 217 14.22 -7.68 17.55
C ALA A 217 14.37 -8.99 18.32
N LEU A 218 14.42 -10.11 17.60
CA LEU A 218 14.70 -11.43 18.15
C LEU A 218 16.09 -11.46 18.80
N GLU A 219 17.13 -11.04 18.08
CA GLU A 219 18.52 -11.05 18.56
C GLU A 219 18.68 -10.19 19.82
N LEU A 220 18.10 -8.98 19.80
CA LEU A 220 18.17 -8.06 20.94
C LEU A 220 17.46 -8.60 22.20
N ALA A 221 16.38 -9.36 22.03
CA ALA A 221 15.61 -9.92 23.13
C ALA A 221 16.12 -11.30 23.60
N HIS A 222 17.01 -11.93 22.82
CA HIS A 222 17.53 -13.25 23.11
C HIS A 222 18.64 -13.20 24.18
N PRO A 223 18.71 -14.16 25.12
CA PRO A 223 19.75 -14.17 26.16
C PRO A 223 21.13 -14.60 25.67
N TYR A 224 21.21 -15.27 24.51
CA TYR A 224 22.48 -15.77 23.97
C TYR A 224 23.15 -14.71 23.10
N GLU A 225 24.48 -14.69 23.13
CA GLU A 225 25.31 -13.84 22.26
C GLU A 225 25.12 -14.22 20.78
N GLU A 226 25.21 -15.51 20.49
CA GLU A 226 24.99 -16.07 19.15
C GLU A 226 23.65 -16.82 19.14
N VAL A 227 22.69 -16.31 18.38
CA VAL A 227 21.32 -16.84 18.37
C VAL A 227 21.14 -17.84 17.23
N ALA A 228 20.82 -19.08 17.56
CA ALA A 228 20.45 -20.08 16.56
C ALA A 228 18.99 -19.86 16.10
N TYR A 229 18.82 -19.52 14.82
CA TYR A 229 17.51 -19.41 14.19
C TYR A 229 17.55 -19.87 12.73
N ASP A 230 16.39 -20.33 12.24
CA ASP A 230 16.19 -20.76 10.85
C ASP A 230 15.10 -19.90 10.19
N ILE A 231 15.28 -19.66 8.89
CA ILE A 231 14.28 -18.99 8.03
C ILE A 231 13.87 -19.95 6.92
N TYR A 232 12.60 -20.34 6.91
CA TYR A 232 12.03 -21.19 5.87
C TYR A 232 11.17 -20.36 4.92
N GLU A 233 11.38 -20.55 3.62
CA GLU A 233 10.44 -20.05 2.61
C GLU A 233 9.17 -20.89 2.61
N LEU A 234 8.03 -20.21 2.67
CA LEU A 234 6.73 -20.87 2.68
C LEU A 234 6.06 -20.79 1.31
N LYS A 235 5.38 -21.88 0.93
CA LYS A 235 4.52 -21.93 -0.27
C LYS A 235 3.04 -21.75 0.04
N ASN A 236 2.74 -21.18 1.21
CA ASN A 236 1.37 -20.81 1.60
C ASN A 236 0.76 -19.86 0.56
N GLU A 237 -0.57 -19.81 0.49
CA GLU A 237 -1.25 -18.83 -0.36
C GLU A 237 -0.79 -17.41 -0.01
N TYR A 238 -0.24 -16.73 -1.00
CA TYR A 238 0.30 -15.39 -0.86
C TYR A 238 -0.83 -14.37 -0.94
N ARG A 239 -0.64 -13.23 -0.28
CA ARG A 239 -1.40 -12.04 -0.67
C ARG A 239 -1.00 -11.64 -2.07
N VAL A 240 -1.99 -11.55 -2.96
CA VAL A 240 -1.82 -11.13 -4.34
C VAL A 240 -2.23 -9.67 -4.44
N PHE A 241 -1.31 -8.86 -4.90
CA PHE A 241 -1.53 -7.45 -5.20
C PHE A 241 -1.68 -7.28 -6.71
N SER A 242 -2.50 -6.32 -7.11
CA SER A 242 -2.79 -5.99 -8.49
C SER A 242 -3.21 -4.54 -8.58
N MET A 243 -2.70 -3.82 -9.59
CA MET A 243 -3.12 -2.46 -9.92
C MET A 243 -4.59 -2.42 -10.35
N GLY A 244 -5.11 -3.55 -10.84
CA GLY A 244 -6.47 -3.67 -11.33
C GLY A 244 -7.34 -4.56 -10.46
N ARG A 245 -8.65 -4.40 -10.63
CA ARG A 245 -9.66 -5.33 -10.14
C ARG A 245 -10.53 -5.80 -11.28
N LYS A 246 -11.05 -7.02 -11.14
CA LYS A 246 -12.11 -7.55 -11.98
C LYS A 246 -13.27 -7.99 -11.10
N GLY A 247 -14.47 -7.91 -11.64
CA GLY A 247 -15.68 -8.36 -10.98
C GLY A 247 -16.81 -8.49 -11.99
N ARG A 248 -18.03 -8.67 -11.48
CA ARG A 248 -19.22 -8.82 -12.31
C ARG A 248 -20.30 -7.84 -11.89
N LEU A 249 -21.01 -7.30 -12.86
CA LEU A 249 -22.29 -6.64 -12.61
C LEU A 249 -23.31 -7.70 -12.20
N LYS A 250 -24.14 -7.36 -11.21
CA LYS A 250 -25.23 -8.22 -10.73
C LYS A 250 -26.15 -8.68 -11.88
N GLU A 251 -26.50 -7.76 -12.77
CA GLU A 251 -27.25 -8.03 -13.99
C GLU A 251 -26.46 -7.46 -15.18
N ALA A 252 -26.45 -8.19 -16.30
CA ALA A 252 -25.87 -7.69 -17.53
C ALA A 252 -26.65 -6.46 -18.03
N MET A 253 -25.93 -5.48 -18.57
CA MET A 253 -26.52 -4.26 -19.11
C MET A 253 -25.81 -3.83 -20.38
N ASN A 254 -26.41 -2.89 -21.12
CA ASN A 254 -25.77 -2.35 -22.31
C ASN A 254 -24.54 -1.50 -21.93
N LEU A 255 -23.49 -1.53 -22.73
CA LEU A 255 -22.26 -0.74 -22.52
C LEU A 255 -22.55 0.76 -22.32
N GLY A 256 -23.52 1.32 -23.07
CA GLY A 256 -23.94 2.70 -22.90
C GLY A 256 -24.64 2.98 -21.56
N GLU A 257 -25.35 2.02 -20.99
CA GLU A 257 -25.94 2.12 -19.65
C GLU A 257 -24.87 2.08 -18.57
N LEU A 258 -23.91 1.16 -18.71
CA LEU A 258 -22.74 1.11 -17.82
C LEU A 258 -21.95 2.43 -17.89
N GLY A 259 -21.73 2.99 -19.08
CA GLY A 259 -21.13 4.31 -19.23
C GLY A 259 -21.86 5.38 -18.42
N ARG A 260 -23.19 5.46 -18.51
CA ARG A 260 -23.98 6.41 -17.70
C ARG A 260 -23.85 6.16 -16.19
N LEU A 261 -23.78 4.88 -15.78
CA LEU A 261 -23.55 4.51 -14.39
C LEU A 261 -22.18 5.00 -13.91
N VAL A 262 -21.10 4.73 -14.66
CA VAL A 262 -19.73 5.18 -14.36
C VAL A 262 -19.69 6.70 -14.26
N LYS A 263 -20.24 7.39 -15.26
CA LYS A 263 -20.33 8.86 -15.29
C LYS A 263 -21.00 9.42 -14.03
N LYS A 264 -22.13 8.84 -13.61
CA LYS A 264 -22.86 9.26 -12.41
C LYS A 264 -22.07 8.92 -11.13
N ALA A 265 -21.54 7.71 -11.03
CA ALA A 265 -20.82 7.24 -9.86
C ALA A 265 -19.55 8.07 -9.60
N LEU A 266 -18.85 8.48 -10.66
CA LEU A 266 -17.63 9.29 -10.59
C LEU A 266 -17.89 10.80 -10.70
N ASN A 267 -19.16 11.22 -10.81
CA ASN A 267 -19.57 12.62 -10.96
C ASN A 267 -18.85 13.34 -12.12
N LEU A 268 -18.83 12.69 -13.28
CA LEU A 268 -18.13 13.18 -14.48
C LEU A 268 -19.07 13.92 -15.42
N GLU A 269 -18.58 14.99 -16.04
CA GLU A 269 -19.32 15.72 -17.08
C GLU A 269 -19.35 14.98 -18.41
N THR A 270 -18.28 14.26 -18.74
CA THR A 270 -18.11 13.50 -19.98
C THR A 270 -17.26 12.25 -19.72
N LEU A 271 -17.34 11.29 -20.64
CA LEU A 271 -16.45 10.14 -20.73
C LEU A 271 -16.37 9.66 -22.18
N ARG A 272 -15.41 8.81 -22.50
CA ARG A 272 -15.25 8.22 -23.83
C ARG A 272 -15.50 6.72 -23.77
N VAL A 273 -16.09 6.15 -24.82
CA VAL A 273 -16.39 4.72 -24.91
C VAL A 273 -15.82 4.16 -26.20
N VAL A 274 -15.20 2.99 -26.12
CA VAL A 274 -14.79 2.16 -27.25
C VAL A 274 -15.66 0.90 -27.25
N GLY A 275 -16.18 0.51 -28.40
CA GLY A 275 -17.14 -0.58 -28.55
C GLY A 275 -18.56 -0.10 -28.88
N LYS A 276 -19.49 -1.03 -29.12
CA LYS A 276 -20.86 -0.67 -29.47
C LYS A 276 -21.71 -0.48 -28.20
N LEU A 277 -22.45 0.62 -28.13
CA LEU A 277 -23.16 1.01 -26.90
C LEU A 277 -24.29 0.04 -26.52
N GLU A 278 -24.81 -0.71 -27.49
CA GLU A 278 -25.84 -1.73 -27.38
C GLU A 278 -25.32 -3.12 -27.04
N GLU A 279 -24.00 -3.32 -26.98
CA GLU A 279 -23.43 -4.61 -26.57
C GLU A 279 -23.64 -4.86 -25.08
N GLN A 280 -23.99 -6.10 -24.75
CA GLN A 280 -24.20 -6.54 -23.37
C GLN A 280 -22.85 -6.79 -22.70
N VAL A 281 -22.68 -6.20 -21.51
CA VAL A 281 -21.48 -6.36 -20.68
C VAL A 281 -21.87 -6.81 -19.28
N GLN A 282 -21.05 -7.65 -18.68
CA GLN A 282 -21.23 -8.09 -17.30
C GLN A 282 -19.91 -8.21 -16.55
N LYS A 283 -18.87 -8.76 -17.18
CA LYS A 283 -17.52 -8.87 -16.60
C LYS A 283 -16.78 -7.56 -16.83
N VAL A 284 -16.43 -6.91 -15.73
CA VAL A 284 -15.83 -5.58 -15.74
C VAL A 284 -14.44 -5.67 -15.11
N ALA A 285 -13.45 -5.09 -15.78
CA ALA A 285 -12.16 -4.76 -15.17
C ALA A 285 -12.09 -3.27 -14.89
N VAL A 286 -11.43 -2.89 -13.81
CA VAL A 286 -11.21 -1.50 -13.40
C VAL A 286 -9.74 -1.32 -13.04
N VAL A 287 -9.13 -0.27 -13.61
CA VAL A 287 -7.77 0.18 -13.29
C VAL A 287 -7.81 1.70 -13.16
N SER A 288 -7.56 2.24 -11.96
CA SER A 288 -7.40 3.69 -11.76
C SER A 288 -6.25 4.25 -12.60
N GLY A 289 -6.36 5.52 -12.98
CA GLY A 289 -5.31 6.20 -13.73
C GLY A 289 -5.14 5.66 -15.14
N ALA A 290 -3.90 5.57 -15.59
CA ALA A 290 -3.54 5.14 -16.94
C ALA A 290 -3.41 3.60 -17.06
N GLY A 291 -4.52 2.90 -17.33
CA GLY A 291 -4.57 1.44 -17.36
C GLY A 291 -4.41 0.77 -18.73
N ALA A 292 -3.93 1.47 -19.76
CA ALA A 292 -3.83 0.91 -21.12
C ALA A 292 -2.96 -0.36 -21.21
N SER A 293 -1.95 -0.49 -20.35
CA SER A 293 -1.10 -1.69 -20.26
C SER A 293 -1.87 -2.97 -19.88
N PHE A 294 -3.10 -2.85 -19.35
CA PHE A 294 -3.94 -3.97 -18.93
C PHE A 294 -4.93 -4.44 -20.00
N ILE A 295 -4.97 -3.80 -21.17
CA ILE A 295 -5.87 -4.17 -22.28
C ILE A 295 -5.70 -5.65 -22.67
N ASP A 296 -4.47 -6.09 -22.94
CA ASP A 296 -4.19 -7.48 -23.33
C ASP A 296 -4.53 -8.46 -22.20
N THR A 297 -4.26 -8.08 -20.95
CA THR A 297 -4.55 -8.88 -19.77
C THR A 297 -6.05 -9.07 -19.56
N ALA A 298 -6.84 -8.01 -19.73
CA ALA A 298 -8.30 -8.05 -19.65
C ALA A 298 -8.89 -8.89 -20.79
N ALA A 299 -8.43 -8.68 -22.02
CA ALA A 299 -8.89 -9.43 -23.19
C ALA A 299 -8.64 -10.95 -23.04
N ARG A 300 -7.44 -11.36 -22.62
CA ARG A 300 -7.11 -12.79 -22.38
C ARG A 300 -7.99 -13.45 -21.32
N GLN A 301 -8.55 -12.66 -20.40
CA GLN A 301 -9.44 -13.15 -19.34
C GLN A 301 -10.92 -13.12 -19.74
N ASN A 302 -11.23 -12.77 -20.99
CA ASN A 302 -12.60 -12.59 -21.50
C ASN A 302 -13.40 -11.62 -20.62
N ILE A 303 -12.76 -10.49 -20.27
CA ILE A 303 -13.44 -9.34 -19.69
C ILE A 303 -14.21 -8.64 -20.81
N ASP A 304 -15.44 -8.21 -20.53
CA ASP A 304 -16.29 -7.57 -21.54
C ASP A 304 -15.91 -6.09 -21.70
N VAL A 305 -15.56 -5.42 -20.60
CA VAL A 305 -15.21 -3.99 -20.58
C VAL A 305 -14.12 -3.66 -19.56
N LEU A 306 -13.15 -2.84 -19.97
CA LEU A 306 -12.14 -2.23 -19.10
C LEU A 306 -12.50 -0.77 -18.83
N ILE A 307 -12.58 -0.39 -17.55
CA ILE A 307 -12.80 0.98 -17.09
C ILE A 307 -11.47 1.54 -16.59
N SER A 308 -11.00 2.64 -17.18
CA SER A 308 -9.73 3.27 -16.82
C SER A 308 -9.68 4.74 -17.28
N GLY A 309 -8.51 5.36 -17.26
CA GLY A 309 -8.23 6.70 -17.77
C GLY A 309 -7.10 6.71 -18.81
N ASP A 310 -6.91 7.85 -19.46
CA ASP A 310 -5.80 8.17 -20.38
C ASP A 310 -5.60 7.21 -21.56
N ILE A 311 -6.70 6.67 -22.10
CA ILE A 311 -6.65 5.75 -23.24
C ILE A 311 -6.37 6.55 -24.52
N LYS A 312 -5.27 6.22 -25.18
CA LYS A 312 -4.85 6.83 -26.44
C LYS A 312 -5.51 6.14 -27.63
N TYR A 313 -5.49 6.81 -28.78
CA TYR A 313 -6.12 6.32 -30.00
C TYR A 313 -5.67 4.91 -30.42
N HIS A 314 -4.37 4.63 -30.42
CA HIS A 314 -3.85 3.32 -30.82
C HIS A 314 -4.17 2.21 -29.82
N GLU A 315 -4.22 2.56 -28.53
CA GLU A 315 -4.62 1.63 -27.45
C GLU A 315 -6.12 1.29 -27.59
N ALA A 316 -6.97 2.28 -27.88
CA ALA A 316 -8.38 2.07 -28.18
C ALA A 316 -8.59 1.17 -29.41
N LYS A 317 -7.84 1.39 -30.51
CA LYS A 317 -7.90 0.50 -31.68
C LYS A 317 -7.46 -0.93 -31.36
N ASN A 318 -6.45 -1.11 -30.52
CA ASN A 318 -6.02 -2.44 -30.08
C ASN A 318 -7.13 -3.14 -29.30
N ALA A 319 -7.75 -2.45 -28.35
CA ALA A 319 -8.86 -3.00 -27.57
C ALA A 319 -10.06 -3.40 -28.46
N GLU A 320 -10.44 -2.54 -29.42
CA GLU A 320 -11.48 -2.86 -30.39
C GLU A 320 -11.13 -4.12 -31.22
N ALA A 321 -9.89 -4.23 -31.70
CA ALA A 321 -9.44 -5.41 -32.44
C ALA A 321 -9.43 -6.70 -31.60
N LEU A 322 -9.27 -6.58 -30.28
CA LEU A 322 -9.34 -7.68 -29.32
C LEU A 322 -10.78 -7.99 -28.86
N GLY A 323 -11.77 -7.21 -29.30
CA GLY A 323 -13.16 -7.35 -28.86
C GLY A 323 -13.39 -6.92 -27.41
N LEU A 324 -12.52 -6.08 -26.86
CA LEU A 324 -12.64 -5.53 -25.50
C LEU A 324 -13.23 -4.12 -25.58
N ALA A 325 -14.37 -3.90 -24.91
CA ALA A 325 -14.89 -2.55 -24.74
C ALA A 325 -14.05 -1.75 -23.74
N ILE A 326 -14.02 -0.43 -23.90
CA ILE A 326 -13.35 0.48 -22.95
C ILE A 326 -14.30 1.59 -22.54
N ILE A 327 -14.32 1.91 -21.26
CA ILE A 327 -14.83 3.17 -20.75
C ILE A 327 -13.64 3.95 -20.21
N ASP A 328 -13.29 5.02 -20.92
CA ASP A 328 -12.30 5.98 -20.44
C ASP A 328 -13.02 7.08 -19.65
N ALA A 329 -12.87 6.99 -18.33
CA ALA A 329 -13.44 7.88 -17.33
C ALA A 329 -12.49 9.02 -16.92
N GLY A 330 -11.35 9.16 -17.61
CA GLY A 330 -10.32 10.16 -17.33
C GLY A 330 -9.47 9.83 -16.09
N HIS A 331 -8.19 10.21 -16.13
CA HIS A 331 -7.23 9.96 -15.05
C HIS A 331 -7.74 10.48 -13.69
N GLN A 332 -7.93 11.80 -13.60
CA GLN A 332 -8.47 12.47 -12.42
C GLN A 332 -9.84 11.89 -11.99
N GLY A 333 -10.71 11.56 -12.94
CA GLY A 333 -12.04 11.02 -12.65
C GLY A 333 -11.99 9.68 -11.91
N THR A 334 -11.01 8.84 -12.24
CA THR A 334 -10.81 7.54 -11.58
C THR A 334 -10.04 7.64 -10.27
N GLU A 335 -9.24 8.68 -10.05
CA GLU A 335 -8.33 8.74 -8.89
C GLU A 335 -8.72 9.75 -7.81
N GLN A 336 -9.55 10.75 -8.11
CA GLN A 336 -9.94 11.79 -7.16
C GLN A 336 -10.59 11.25 -5.87
N ILE A 337 -11.08 10.02 -5.89
CA ILE A 337 -11.58 9.31 -4.71
C ILE A 337 -10.49 9.04 -3.64
N VAL A 338 -9.20 9.17 -3.99
CA VAL A 338 -8.06 8.93 -3.08
C VAL A 338 -8.14 9.80 -1.83
N SER A 339 -8.54 11.07 -1.97
CA SER A 339 -8.67 12.00 -0.85
C SER A 339 -9.68 11.47 0.17
N SER A 340 -10.86 11.04 -0.28
CA SER A 340 -11.89 10.45 0.59
C SER A 340 -11.49 9.08 1.15
N LEU A 341 -10.86 8.24 0.33
CA LEU A 341 -10.41 6.90 0.72
C LEU A 341 -9.43 6.97 1.90
N LEU A 342 -8.35 7.72 1.74
CA LEU A 342 -7.32 7.82 2.78
C LEU A 342 -7.83 8.58 4.00
N CYS A 343 -8.68 9.61 3.84
CA CYS A 343 -9.28 10.29 4.99
C CYS A 343 -10.07 9.29 5.85
N HIS A 344 -10.91 8.46 5.24
CA HIS A 344 -11.70 7.47 5.95
C HIS A 344 -10.82 6.39 6.61
N LEU A 345 -9.89 5.82 5.84
CA LEU A 345 -9.03 4.72 6.29
C LEU A 345 -8.09 5.14 7.43
N LEU A 346 -7.52 6.34 7.35
CA LEU A 346 -6.62 6.88 8.39
C LEU A 346 -7.40 7.35 9.62
N ASP A 347 -8.58 7.93 9.46
CA ASP A 347 -9.44 8.31 10.60
C ASP A 347 -9.88 7.07 11.41
N GLU A 348 -10.32 6.00 10.74
CA GLU A 348 -10.65 4.73 11.40
C GLU A 348 -9.47 4.15 12.17
N SER A 349 -8.26 4.24 11.61
CA SER A 349 -7.04 3.73 12.21
C SER A 349 -6.56 4.59 13.38
N CYS A 350 -6.70 5.91 13.30
CA CYS A 350 -6.36 6.84 14.39
C CYS A 350 -7.28 6.66 15.60
N ARG A 351 -8.58 6.43 15.39
CA ARG A 351 -9.54 6.15 16.48
C ARG A 351 -9.15 4.94 17.32
N LYS A 352 -8.57 3.91 16.70
CA LYS A 352 -8.07 2.71 17.41
C LYS A 352 -6.84 2.99 18.28
N GLN A 353 -6.07 4.03 17.96
CA GLN A 353 -4.84 4.42 18.69
C GLN A 353 -5.03 5.64 19.60
N GLU A 354 -6.27 6.13 19.74
CA GLU A 354 -6.61 7.31 20.54
C GLU A 354 -5.82 8.58 20.14
N TRP A 355 -5.43 8.68 18.86
CA TRP A 355 -4.83 9.89 18.31
C TRP A 355 -5.92 10.87 17.86
N LYS A 356 -5.72 12.15 18.18
CA LYS A 356 -6.61 13.24 17.77
C LYS A 356 -5.99 13.94 16.57
N ILE A 357 -6.22 13.40 15.38
CA ILE A 357 -5.73 13.94 14.11
C ILE A 357 -6.92 14.31 13.25
N THR A 358 -6.88 15.48 12.62
CA THR A 358 -7.89 15.91 11.65
C THR A 358 -7.41 15.60 10.24
N PHE A 359 -8.15 14.78 9.51
CA PHE A 359 -7.92 14.53 8.09
C PHE A 359 -8.86 15.37 7.25
N LEU A 360 -8.30 16.13 6.30
CA LEU A 360 -9.04 17.03 5.42
C LEU A 360 -8.88 16.55 3.97
N PRO A 361 -9.97 16.37 3.21
CA PRO A 361 -9.85 16.12 1.79
C PRO A 361 -9.56 17.42 1.03
N GLY A 362 -8.53 17.41 0.20
CA GLY A 362 -8.20 18.44 -0.79
C GLY A 362 -8.57 17.96 -2.19
N TYR A 363 -9.16 18.87 -2.97
CA TYR A 363 -9.55 18.62 -4.35
C TYR A 363 -9.03 19.75 -5.24
N SER A 364 -8.09 19.42 -6.12
CA SER A 364 -7.66 20.34 -7.17
C SER A 364 -8.79 20.57 -8.18
N SER A 365 -8.79 21.74 -8.80
CA SER A 365 -9.66 22.03 -9.95
C SER A 365 -9.45 21.02 -11.07
N GLN A 366 -10.50 20.73 -11.86
CA GLN A 366 -10.34 19.92 -13.06
C GLN A 366 -9.35 20.59 -14.03
N ILE A 367 -8.38 19.82 -14.53
CA ILE A 367 -7.40 20.32 -15.50
C ILE A 367 -8.07 20.63 -16.84
N PHE A 368 -9.07 19.82 -17.21
CA PHE A 368 -9.82 19.97 -18.45
C PHE A 368 -11.24 20.43 -18.15
N THR A 369 -11.77 21.34 -18.97
CA THR A 369 -13.17 21.77 -18.92
C THR A 369 -13.89 21.24 -20.15
N SER A 370 -15.06 20.61 -19.97
CA SER A 370 -15.91 20.22 -21.10
C SER A 370 -16.53 21.47 -21.72
N LEU A 371 -16.52 21.58 -23.04
CA LEU A 371 -17.15 22.68 -23.79
C LEU A 371 -18.54 22.31 -24.31
#